data_AF-A0A087NCV0-F1
#
_entry.id   AF-A0A087NCV0-F1
#
_cell.length_a   1.000
_cell.length_b   1.000
_cell.length_c   1.000
_cell.angle_alpha   90.00
_cell.angle_beta   90.00
_cell.angle_gamma   90.00
#
_symmetry.space_group_name_H-M   'P 1'
#
loop_
_entity.id
_entity.type
_entity.pdbx_description
1 polymer ?
#
loop_
_entity_poly.entity_id
_entity_poly.type
_entity_poly.pdbx_seq_one_letter_code
_entity_poly.pdbx_strand_id
1 'polypeptide(L)'
;MLMEADLPNDVEALRALVLEQARELDVLKVFQAEVERLKAIIEALQRHRFGRRSEQLDPDQFELALEEVEMALAQAQHAVDNASRASADRPRKVNRGSLPAHLERIEQVVDVEDKACPCCGGALHQIGEDVAERLDVVPTTFRVLVTRRPRYGCRSCEGAIVQAPAPARIVEGGIPTEALIAQVLVAKYADHLPLYRQAQIYARQGVQLDRSTLADWVGRAAW
;
A
#
# COMPACT_ATOMS: atom_id res chain seq x y z
N MET A 1 26.07 -14.71 54.07
CA MET A 1 25.56 -16.09 53.87
C MET A 1 25.01 -16.52 55.21
N LEU A 2 23.71 -16.80 55.32
CA LEU A 2 23.12 -17.31 56.57
C LEU A 2 23.84 -18.61 56.95
N MET A 3 24.27 -18.73 58.21
CA MET A 3 24.84 -19.96 58.74
C MET A 3 23.78 -20.74 59.52
N GLU A 4 23.93 -22.05 59.67
CA GLU A 4 22.96 -22.92 60.36
C GLU A 4 22.61 -22.45 61.78
N ALA A 5 23.53 -21.73 62.44
CA ALA A 5 23.33 -21.19 63.79
C ALA A 5 22.34 -20.02 63.88
N ASP A 6 21.98 -19.38 62.75
CA ASP A 6 21.09 -18.22 62.70
C ASP A 6 19.62 -18.60 62.40
N LEU A 7 19.34 -19.90 62.19
CA LEU A 7 18.00 -20.38 61.87
C LEU A 7 17.17 -20.62 63.15
N PRO A 8 15.90 -20.19 63.19
CA PRO A 8 15.00 -20.52 64.30
C PRO A 8 14.82 -22.04 64.46
N ASN A 9 14.81 -22.54 65.70
CA ASN A 9 14.53 -23.95 65.99
C ASN A 9 13.03 -24.29 66.04
N ASP A 10 12.16 -23.28 65.86
CA ASP A 10 10.71 -23.45 65.86
C ASP A 10 10.20 -23.78 64.45
N VAL A 11 9.36 -24.81 64.37
CA VAL A 11 8.84 -25.37 63.11
C VAL A 11 7.95 -24.35 62.39
N GLU A 12 7.21 -23.52 63.12
CA GLU A 12 6.38 -22.47 62.53
C GLU A 12 7.23 -21.33 61.95
N ALA A 13 8.28 -20.91 62.67
CA ALA A 13 9.21 -19.90 62.20
C ALA A 13 10.02 -20.35 60.96
N LEU A 14 10.43 -21.63 60.90
CA LEU A 14 11.08 -22.20 59.71
C LEU A 14 10.13 -22.26 58.51
N ARG A 15 8.86 -22.61 58.71
CA ARG A 15 7.85 -22.61 57.64
C ARG A 15 7.62 -21.21 57.07
N ALA A 16 7.59 -20.18 57.92
CA ALA A 16 7.45 -18.80 57.48
C ALA A 16 8.65 -18.35 56.62
N LEU A 17 9.88 -18.67 57.05
CA LEU A 17 11.11 -18.37 56.30
C LEU A 17 11.16 -19.09 54.94
N VAL A 18 10.73 -20.34 54.86
CA VAL A 18 10.68 -21.10 53.60
C VAL A 18 9.67 -20.47 52.61
N LEU A 19 8.53 -20.00 53.10
CA LEU A 19 7.53 -19.30 52.27
C LEU A 19 8.05 -17.94 51.78
N GLU A 20 8.81 -17.22 52.60
CA GLU A 20 9.45 -15.96 52.21
C GLU A 20 10.53 -16.20 51.15
N GLN A 21 11.42 -17.18 51.36
CA GLN A 21 12.42 -17.57 50.37
C GLN A 21 11.80 -18.06 49.06
N ALA A 22 10.69 -18.80 49.11
CA ALA A 22 9.98 -19.22 47.91
C ALA A 22 9.48 -18.01 47.08
N ARG A 23 8.95 -16.98 47.75
CA ARG A 23 8.53 -15.73 47.09
C ARG A 23 9.71 -14.98 46.48
N GLU A 24 10.83 -14.89 47.19
CA GLU A 24 12.06 -14.27 46.67
C GLU A 24 12.60 -15.02 45.45
N LEU A 25 12.57 -16.35 45.47
CA LEU A 25 12.98 -17.16 44.32
C LEU A 25 12.07 -16.96 43.11
N ASP A 26 10.77 -16.80 43.31
CA ASP A 26 9.84 -16.53 42.22
C ASP A 26 10.06 -15.14 41.60
N VAL A 27 10.34 -14.13 42.43
CA VAL A 27 10.74 -12.80 41.98
C VAL A 27 12.07 -12.85 41.20
N LEU A 28 13.05 -13.62 41.67
CA LEU A 28 14.33 -13.81 40.98
C LEU A 28 14.15 -14.49 39.62
N LYS A 29 13.25 -15.47 39.49
CA LYS A 29 12.94 -16.10 38.20
C LYS A 29 12.36 -15.10 37.20
N VAL A 30 11.47 -14.21 37.65
CA VAL A 30 10.91 -13.14 36.81
C VAL A 30 12.00 -12.18 36.36
N PHE A 31 12.89 -11.76 37.26
CA PHE A 31 14.02 -10.90 36.89
C PHE A 31 15.01 -11.61 35.95
N GLN A 32 15.28 -12.89 36.14
CA GLN A 32 16.13 -13.67 35.23
C GLN A 32 15.52 -13.75 33.83
N ALA A 33 14.21 -14.01 33.72
CA ALA A 33 13.51 -14.01 32.44
C ALA A 33 13.58 -12.64 31.75
N GLU A 34 13.45 -11.54 32.49
CA GLU A 34 13.58 -10.20 31.94
C GLU A 34 15.03 -9.88 31.52
N VAL A 35 16.02 -10.33 32.29
CA VAL A 35 17.44 -10.19 31.91
C VAL A 35 17.75 -10.97 30.64
N GLU A 36 17.23 -12.20 30.48
CA GLU A 36 17.41 -12.96 29.24
C GLU A 36 16.72 -12.28 28.05
N ARG A 37 15.50 -11.76 28.25
CA ARG A 37 14.79 -10.97 27.24
C ARG A 37 15.59 -9.73 26.80
N LEU A 38 16.08 -8.95 27.76
CA LEU A 38 16.87 -7.75 27.49
C LEU A 38 18.18 -8.07 26.79
N LYS A 39 18.86 -9.16 27.18
CA LYS A 39 20.07 -9.64 26.49
C LYS A 39 19.76 -10.03 25.04
N ALA A 40 18.67 -10.74 24.78
CA ALA A 40 18.28 -11.10 23.41
C ALA A 40 17.98 -9.87 22.54
N ILE A 41 17.32 -8.85 23.09
CA ILE A 41 17.06 -7.57 22.40
C ILE A 41 18.37 -6.84 22.09
N ILE A 42 19.26 -6.73 23.07
CA ILE A 42 20.57 -6.08 22.90
C ILE A 42 21.39 -6.80 21.84
N GLU A 43 21.40 -8.14 21.85
CA GLU A 43 22.12 -8.92 20.84
C GLU A 43 21.53 -8.72 19.44
N ALA A 44 20.21 -8.66 19.31
CA ALA A 44 19.55 -8.32 18.04
C ALA A 44 19.92 -6.91 17.55
N LEU A 45 19.94 -5.92 18.44
CA LEU A 45 20.34 -4.54 18.11
C LEU A 45 21.83 -4.42 17.78
N GLN A 46 22.70 -5.16 18.47
CA GLN A 46 24.13 -5.20 18.17
C GLN A 46 24.40 -5.90 16.84
N ARG A 47 23.70 -7.01 16.54
CA ARG A 47 23.74 -7.64 15.21
C ARG A 47 23.25 -6.69 14.11
N HIS A 48 22.22 -5.89 14.38
CA HIS A 48 21.77 -4.87 13.43
C HIS A 48 22.80 -3.75 13.21
N ARG A 49 23.39 -3.20 14.28
CA ARG A 49 24.28 -2.03 14.21
C ARG A 49 25.72 -2.38 13.82
N PHE A 50 26.20 -3.56 14.18
CA PHE A 50 27.59 -4.01 14.00
C PHE A 50 27.72 -5.32 13.20
N GLY A 51 26.61 -5.88 12.69
CA GLY A 51 26.62 -7.08 11.86
C GLY A 51 27.33 -6.88 10.53
N ARG A 52 27.62 -7.98 9.84
CA ARG A 52 28.17 -7.93 8.48
C ARG A 52 27.19 -7.19 7.58
N ARG A 53 27.68 -6.37 6.64
CA ARG A 53 26.85 -5.60 5.68
C ARG A 53 25.81 -6.45 4.91
N SER A 54 25.96 -7.77 4.89
CA SER A 54 25.02 -8.73 4.28
C SER A 54 23.84 -9.13 5.17
N GLU A 55 23.84 -8.77 6.46
CA GLU A 55 22.78 -9.05 7.45
C GLU A 55 22.08 -7.77 7.94
N GLN A 56 22.55 -6.59 7.51
CA GLN A 56 21.78 -5.37 7.63
C GLN A 56 20.60 -5.48 6.66
N LEU A 57 19.39 -5.64 7.21
CA LEU A 57 18.18 -5.46 6.42
C LEU A 57 18.20 -4.01 5.91
N ASP A 58 17.98 -3.86 4.61
CA ASP A 58 17.86 -2.55 3.99
C ASP A 58 16.70 -1.77 4.65
N PRO A 59 16.79 -0.45 4.87
CA PRO A 59 15.69 0.34 5.43
C PRO A 59 14.34 0.06 4.74
N ASP A 60 14.34 -0.14 3.42
CA ASP A 60 13.13 -0.46 2.64
C ASP A 60 12.59 -1.87 3.01
N GLN A 61 13.47 -2.80 3.35
CA GLN A 61 13.10 -4.15 3.80
C GLN A 61 12.54 -4.15 5.23
N PHE A 62 12.99 -3.22 6.08
CA PHE A 62 12.40 -2.99 7.39
C PHE A 62 11.01 -2.38 7.30
N GLU A 63 10.81 -1.39 6.42
CA GLU A 63 9.49 -0.79 6.19
C GLU A 63 8.49 -1.86 5.73
N LEU A 64 8.87 -2.74 4.80
CA LEU A 64 8.03 -3.87 4.39
C LEU A 64 7.66 -4.80 5.57
N ALA A 65 8.61 -5.10 6.46
CA ALA A 65 8.33 -5.92 7.65
C ALA A 65 7.41 -5.20 8.65
N LEU A 66 7.53 -3.88 8.78
CA LEU A 66 6.63 -3.07 9.61
C LEU A 66 5.22 -3.02 9.00
N GLU A 67 5.09 -2.86 7.68
CA GLU A 67 3.81 -2.94 6.97
C GLU A 67 3.13 -4.29 7.22
N GLU A 68 3.87 -5.41 7.15
CA GLU A 68 3.33 -6.74 7.44
C GLU A 68 2.79 -6.85 8.88
N VAL A 69 3.50 -6.27 9.85
CA VAL A 69 3.07 -6.23 11.26
C VAL A 69 1.83 -5.35 11.42
N GLU A 70 1.78 -4.18 10.78
CA GLU A 70 0.62 -3.28 10.79
C GLU A 70 -0.61 -3.95 10.17
N MET A 71 -0.45 -4.67 9.06
CA MET A 71 -1.50 -5.47 8.44
C MET A 71 -2.01 -6.56 9.38
N ALA A 72 -1.11 -7.29 10.05
CA ALA A 72 -1.47 -8.34 11.00
C ALA A 72 -2.22 -7.78 12.23
N LEU A 73 -1.79 -6.62 12.74
CA LEU A 73 -2.48 -5.91 13.82
C LEU A 73 -3.88 -5.45 13.39
N ALA A 74 -4.02 -4.89 12.18
CA ALA A 74 -5.32 -4.50 11.64
C ALA A 74 -6.26 -5.69 11.51
N GLN A 75 -5.77 -6.85 11.03
CA GLN A 75 -6.55 -8.08 10.95
C GLN A 75 -7.02 -8.59 12.32
N ALA A 76 -6.14 -8.59 13.32
CA ALA A 76 -6.48 -8.98 14.68
C ALA A 76 -7.53 -8.03 15.29
N GLN A 77 -7.38 -6.72 15.09
CA GLN A 77 -8.33 -5.72 15.55
C GLN A 77 -9.72 -5.94 14.91
N HIS A 78 -9.77 -6.20 13.59
CA HIS A 78 -11.02 -6.51 12.89
C HIS A 78 -11.70 -7.78 13.42
N ALA A 79 -10.93 -8.81 13.78
CA ALA A 79 -11.48 -10.04 14.36
C ALA A 79 -12.10 -9.79 15.74
N VAL A 80 -11.44 -8.99 16.58
CA VAL A 80 -11.95 -8.58 17.91
C VAL A 80 -13.19 -7.69 17.78
N ASP A 81 -13.20 -6.74 16.84
CA ASP A 81 -14.35 -5.87 16.57
C ASP A 81 -15.56 -6.67 16.06
N ASN A 82 -15.34 -7.66 15.19
CA ASN A 82 -16.42 -8.55 14.73
C ASN A 82 -16.96 -9.45 15.85
N ALA A 83 -16.10 -9.94 16.75
CA ALA A 83 -16.51 -10.74 17.90
C ALA A 83 -17.28 -9.90 18.95
N SER A 84 -16.90 -8.63 19.15
CA SER A 84 -17.53 -7.73 20.13
C SER A 84 -18.82 -7.05 19.63
N ARG A 85 -18.98 -6.92 18.30
CA ARG A 85 -20.23 -6.44 17.65
C ARG A 85 -21.45 -7.32 17.87
N ALA A 86 -21.30 -8.50 18.46
CA ALA A 86 -22.42 -9.28 18.99
C ALA A 86 -23.11 -8.59 20.21
N SER A 87 -22.54 -7.52 20.79
CA SER A 87 -23.08 -6.91 22.02
C SER A 87 -23.03 -5.38 22.14
N ALA A 88 -22.56 -4.61 21.14
CA ALA A 88 -22.39 -3.17 21.27
C ALA A 88 -23.00 -2.35 20.12
N ASP A 89 -24.12 -1.72 20.42
CA ASP A 89 -24.83 -0.73 19.61
C ASP A 89 -24.15 0.65 19.71
N ARG A 90 -23.07 0.86 18.94
CA ARG A 90 -22.72 2.15 18.29
C ARG A 90 -21.39 2.05 17.53
N PRO A 91 -21.37 2.32 16.21
CA PRO A 91 -20.14 2.37 15.45
C PRO A 91 -19.28 3.56 15.89
N ARG A 92 -18.01 3.30 16.22
CA ARG A 92 -16.98 4.35 16.39
C ARG A 92 -16.87 5.16 15.10
N LYS A 93 -17.07 6.48 15.17
CA LYS A 93 -16.77 7.40 14.06
C LYS A 93 -15.25 7.52 13.90
N VAL A 94 -14.68 6.68 13.04
CA VAL A 94 -13.32 6.88 12.51
C VAL A 94 -13.39 8.08 11.57
N ASN A 95 -12.60 9.12 11.84
CA ASN A 95 -12.51 10.28 10.95
C ASN A 95 -11.74 9.88 9.69
N ARG A 96 -12.47 9.60 8.60
CA ARG A 96 -11.89 9.20 7.30
C ARG A 96 -11.38 10.39 6.49
N GLY A 97 -11.52 11.62 7.00
CA GLY A 97 -11.21 12.84 6.25
C GLY A 97 -12.18 13.07 5.07
N SER A 98 -12.08 14.23 4.44
CA SER A 98 -12.75 14.53 3.17
C SER A 98 -11.86 14.16 1.98
N LEU A 99 -12.43 13.63 0.91
CA LEU A 99 -11.66 13.35 -0.30
C LEU A 99 -11.21 14.66 -0.99
N PRO A 100 -10.04 14.68 -1.66
CA PRO A 100 -9.55 15.88 -2.32
C PRO A 100 -10.50 16.41 -3.40
N ALA A 101 -10.76 17.72 -3.39
CA ALA A 101 -11.75 18.34 -4.25
C ALA A 101 -11.42 18.34 -5.76
N HIS A 102 -10.13 18.18 -6.11
CA HIS A 102 -9.65 18.19 -7.50
C HIS A 102 -9.83 16.84 -8.21
N LEU A 103 -10.19 15.78 -7.49
CA LEU A 103 -10.47 14.48 -8.09
C LEU A 103 -11.83 14.50 -8.78
N GLU A 104 -11.92 13.82 -9.92
CA GLU A 104 -13.17 13.64 -10.65
C GLU A 104 -14.18 12.86 -9.81
N ARG A 105 -15.41 13.37 -9.71
CA ARG A 105 -16.53 12.70 -9.04
C ARG A 105 -17.39 12.01 -10.10
N ILE A 106 -17.41 10.68 -10.07
CA ILE A 106 -18.29 9.87 -10.90
C ILE A 106 -19.53 9.54 -10.06
N GLU A 107 -20.68 10.10 -10.43
CA GLU A 107 -21.93 9.90 -9.72
C GLU A 107 -22.62 8.60 -10.15
N GLN A 108 -22.96 7.76 -9.16
CA GLN A 108 -23.80 6.59 -9.36
C GLN A 108 -25.08 6.74 -8.54
N VAL A 109 -26.19 7.03 -9.20
CA VAL A 109 -27.51 7.16 -8.55
C VAL A 109 -28.16 5.78 -8.51
N VAL A 110 -28.42 5.27 -7.30
CA VAL A 110 -29.24 4.08 -7.07
C VAL A 110 -30.64 4.56 -6.72
N ASP A 111 -31.54 4.54 -7.69
CA ASP A 111 -32.93 4.98 -7.55
C ASP A 111 -33.90 3.78 -7.49
N VAL A 112 -35.12 4.02 -7.01
CA VAL A 112 -36.20 3.03 -7.00
C VAL A 112 -36.76 2.83 -8.41
N GLU A 113 -37.10 1.59 -8.76
CA GLU A 113 -37.64 1.23 -10.08
C GLU A 113 -39.04 1.84 -10.30
N ASP A 114 -39.92 1.69 -9.30
CA ASP A 114 -41.29 2.18 -9.36
C ASP A 114 -41.46 3.50 -8.59
N LYS A 115 -41.79 4.57 -9.31
CA LYS A 115 -42.03 5.91 -8.74
C LYS A 115 -43.50 6.14 -8.36
N ALA A 116 -44.25 5.08 -8.12
CA ALA A 116 -45.64 5.14 -7.65
C ALA A 116 -45.70 4.88 -6.14
N CYS A 117 -46.53 5.63 -5.40
CA CYS A 117 -46.70 5.37 -3.97
C CYS A 117 -47.28 3.97 -3.78
N PRO A 118 -46.63 3.09 -3.00
CA PRO A 118 -47.21 1.79 -2.66
C PRO A 118 -48.54 1.91 -1.90
N CYS A 119 -48.86 3.09 -1.37
CA CYS A 119 -50.06 3.40 -0.62
C CYS A 119 -51.27 3.79 -1.47
N CYS A 120 -51.08 4.63 -2.49
CA CYS A 120 -52.17 5.31 -3.21
C CYS A 120 -51.96 5.41 -4.73
N GLY A 121 -50.84 4.89 -5.25
CA GLY A 121 -50.50 4.94 -6.68
C GLY A 121 -50.12 6.32 -7.21
N GLY A 122 -50.07 7.35 -6.36
CA GLY A 122 -49.63 8.71 -6.75
C GLY A 122 -48.12 8.77 -7.05
N ALA A 123 -47.68 9.77 -7.82
CA ALA A 123 -46.26 9.93 -8.16
C ALA A 123 -45.41 10.31 -6.93
N LEU A 124 -44.29 9.60 -6.73
CA LEU A 124 -43.29 9.92 -5.73
C LEU A 124 -42.44 11.12 -6.20
N HIS A 125 -42.06 11.99 -5.26
CA HIS A 125 -41.12 13.09 -5.50
C HIS A 125 -39.92 12.96 -4.56
N GLN A 126 -38.77 13.47 -4.98
CA GLN A 126 -37.54 13.40 -4.20
C GLN A 126 -37.59 14.39 -3.02
N ILE A 127 -37.33 13.89 -1.81
CA ILE A 127 -37.36 14.70 -0.56
C ILE A 127 -35.92 15.00 -0.08
N GLY A 128 -34.98 14.11 -0.37
CA GLY A 128 -33.58 14.24 -0.01
C GLY A 128 -32.78 13.05 -0.56
N GLU A 129 -31.48 13.06 -0.31
CA GLU A 129 -30.56 11.99 -0.71
C GLU A 129 -29.47 11.80 0.34
N ASP A 130 -29.03 10.56 0.50
CA ASP A 130 -27.87 10.21 1.30
C ASP A 130 -26.66 10.08 0.38
N VAL A 131 -25.69 10.98 0.52
CA VAL A 131 -24.48 11.01 -0.32
C VAL A 131 -23.31 10.35 0.43
N ALA A 132 -22.68 9.37 -0.19
CA ALA A 132 -21.46 8.74 0.30
C ALA A 132 -20.35 8.80 -0.76
N GLU A 133 -19.27 9.53 -0.47
CA GLU A 133 -18.10 9.56 -1.34
C GLU A 133 -17.17 8.36 -1.06
N ARG A 134 -16.66 7.74 -2.13
CA ARG A 134 -15.71 6.62 -2.07
C ARG A 134 -14.57 6.89 -3.04
N LEU A 135 -13.34 6.62 -2.62
CA LEU A 135 -12.17 6.71 -3.50
C LEU A 135 -12.13 5.46 -4.39
N ASP A 136 -12.18 5.67 -5.69
CA ASP A 136 -12.04 4.62 -6.71
C ASP A 136 -10.69 4.76 -7.45
N VAL A 137 -10.26 3.71 -8.14
CA VAL A 137 -9.01 3.70 -8.90
C VAL A 137 -9.22 3.14 -10.30
N VAL A 138 -8.85 3.94 -11.30
CA VAL A 138 -8.70 3.48 -12.68
C VAL A 138 -7.21 3.22 -12.92
N PRO A 139 -6.78 1.95 -13.11
CA PRO A 139 -5.38 1.65 -13.41
C PRO A 139 -4.93 2.38 -14.69
N THR A 140 -3.60 2.54 -14.85
CA THR A 140 -3.03 3.08 -16.09
C THR A 140 -3.65 2.40 -17.29
N THR A 141 -4.26 3.17 -18.19
CA THR A 141 -4.92 2.65 -19.39
C THR A 141 -4.09 2.98 -20.62
N PHE A 142 -3.67 1.97 -21.38
CA PHE A 142 -2.96 2.17 -22.64
C PHE A 142 -3.95 2.43 -23.79
N ARG A 143 -3.66 3.46 -24.59
CA ARG A 143 -4.41 3.80 -25.80
C ARG A 143 -3.47 3.95 -26.99
N VAL A 144 -3.96 3.58 -28.17
CA VAL A 144 -3.21 3.73 -29.43
C VAL A 144 -3.55 5.08 -30.06
N LEU A 145 -2.58 5.99 -30.14
CA LEU A 145 -2.75 7.27 -30.83
C LEU A 145 -2.43 7.10 -32.33
N VAL A 146 -3.46 7.16 -33.18
CA VAL A 146 -3.31 7.01 -34.64
C VAL A 146 -3.26 8.38 -35.32
N THR A 147 -2.05 8.81 -35.72
CA THR A 147 -1.88 10.03 -36.52
C THR A 147 -2.04 9.73 -38.01
N ARG A 148 -3.14 10.18 -38.63
CA ARG A 148 -3.35 10.06 -40.09
C ARG A 148 -2.93 11.35 -40.79
N ARG A 149 -2.04 11.22 -41.79
CA ARG A 149 -1.57 12.34 -42.63
C ARG A 149 -2.00 12.11 -44.08
N PRO A 150 -3.23 12.48 -44.48
CA PRO A 150 -3.67 12.31 -45.87
C PRO A 150 -2.81 13.13 -46.83
N ARG A 151 -2.60 12.59 -48.03
CA ARG A 151 -1.96 13.27 -49.14
C ARG A 151 -3.05 13.79 -50.07
N TYR A 152 -2.94 15.04 -50.50
CA TYR A 152 -3.89 15.67 -51.41
C TYR A 152 -3.20 15.94 -52.74
N GLY A 153 -3.85 15.54 -53.83
CA GLY A 153 -3.41 15.83 -55.19
C GLY A 153 -4.35 16.82 -55.87
N CYS A 154 -3.83 17.77 -56.64
CA CYS A 154 -4.66 18.60 -57.50
C CYS A 154 -5.11 17.79 -58.74
N ARG A 155 -6.42 17.63 -58.96
CA ARG A 155 -6.96 16.91 -60.12
C ARG A 155 -6.82 17.68 -61.44
N SER A 156 -6.67 19.00 -61.40
CA SER A 156 -6.62 19.83 -62.60
C SER A 156 -5.25 19.91 -63.24
N CYS A 157 -4.17 19.82 -62.45
CA CYS A 157 -2.81 19.85 -62.95
C CYS A 157 -2.03 18.54 -62.74
N GLU A 158 -2.58 17.59 -61.97
CA GLU A 158 -2.04 16.25 -61.67
C GLU A 158 -0.62 16.18 -61.06
N GLY A 159 0.13 17.29 -61.00
CA GLY A 159 1.52 17.32 -60.57
C GLY A 159 1.77 17.70 -59.11
N ALA A 160 0.82 18.36 -58.43
CA ALA A 160 1.01 18.83 -57.06
C ALA A 160 0.46 17.82 -56.04
N ILE A 161 1.35 17.19 -55.26
CA ILE A 161 1.00 16.38 -54.08
C ILE A 161 1.37 17.16 -52.81
N VAL A 162 0.38 17.47 -51.99
CA VAL A 162 0.54 18.23 -50.74
C VAL A 162 0.24 17.32 -49.54
N GLN A 163 1.14 17.32 -48.57
CA GLN A 163 0.98 16.60 -47.31
C GLN A 163 1.53 17.47 -46.17
N ALA A 164 0.76 17.66 -45.11
CA ALA A 164 1.25 18.34 -43.90
C ALA A 164 2.44 17.56 -43.32
N PRO A 165 3.53 18.18 -42.82
CA PRO A 165 4.72 17.49 -42.29
C PRO A 165 4.40 16.56 -41.10
N ALA A 166 5.29 15.62 -40.81
CA ALA A 166 5.11 14.72 -39.66
C ALA A 166 5.34 15.52 -38.37
N PRO A 167 4.49 15.36 -37.34
CA PRO A 167 4.81 15.87 -36.02
C PRO A 167 6.14 15.27 -35.54
N ALA A 168 6.98 16.11 -34.93
CA ALA A 168 8.19 15.65 -34.26
C ALA A 168 7.85 14.71 -33.11
N ARG A 169 8.74 13.75 -32.83
CA ARG A 169 8.61 12.77 -31.76
C ARG A 169 9.95 12.64 -31.06
N ILE A 170 9.96 12.42 -29.74
CA ILE A 170 11.18 12.16 -28.98
C ILE A 170 11.89 10.90 -29.51
N VAL A 171 11.11 9.83 -29.75
CA VAL A 171 11.63 8.59 -30.35
C VAL A 171 11.15 8.53 -31.80
N GLU A 172 12.04 8.90 -32.74
CA GLU A 172 11.74 8.82 -34.16
C GLU A 172 11.37 7.40 -34.59
N GLY A 173 10.20 7.25 -35.24
CA GLY A 173 9.66 5.94 -35.66
C GLY A 173 9.24 5.02 -34.51
N GLY A 174 9.39 5.46 -33.25
CA GLY A 174 9.03 4.68 -32.08
C GLY A 174 7.51 4.59 -31.86
N ILE A 175 7.11 3.54 -31.16
CA ILE A 175 5.74 3.37 -30.66
C ILE A 175 5.36 4.27 -29.48
N PRO A 176 6.27 4.77 -28.60
CA PRO A 176 5.83 5.51 -27.43
C PRO A 176 5.44 6.94 -27.81
N THR A 177 4.44 7.46 -27.10
CA THR A 177 4.17 8.89 -27.05
C THR A 177 4.99 9.53 -25.93
N GLU A 178 5.08 10.86 -25.93
CA GLU A 178 5.76 11.65 -24.91
C GLU A 178 5.19 11.36 -23.52
N ALA A 179 3.87 11.14 -23.42
CA ALA A 179 3.20 10.76 -22.18
C ALA A 179 3.64 9.38 -21.67
N LEU A 180 3.81 8.40 -22.58
CA LEU A 180 4.30 7.06 -22.19
C LEU A 180 5.76 7.12 -21.72
N ILE A 181 6.59 7.93 -22.38
CA ILE A 181 7.98 8.15 -21.96
C ILE A 181 8.02 8.78 -20.57
N ALA A 182 7.22 9.83 -20.34
CA ALA A 182 7.12 10.48 -19.04
C ALA A 182 6.70 9.49 -17.95
N GLN A 183 5.69 8.64 -18.21
CA GLN A 183 5.27 7.59 -17.27
C GLN A 183 6.42 6.63 -16.92
N VAL A 184 7.17 6.15 -17.91
CA VAL A 184 8.30 5.24 -17.70
C VAL A 184 9.40 5.90 -16.85
N LEU A 185 9.68 7.18 -17.12
CA LEU A 185 10.69 7.95 -16.39
C LEU A 185 10.28 8.21 -14.93
N VAL A 186 9.05 8.67 -14.70
CA VAL A 186 8.53 8.88 -13.34
C VAL A 186 8.54 7.56 -12.56
N ALA A 187 7.99 6.50 -13.15
CA ALA A 187 7.99 5.19 -12.53
C ALA A 187 9.42 4.70 -12.19
N LYS A 188 10.39 4.93 -13.07
CA LYS A 188 11.78 4.49 -12.86
C LYS A 188 12.49 5.30 -11.78
N TYR A 189 12.38 6.62 -11.83
CA TYR A 189 13.25 7.53 -11.08
C TYR A 189 12.58 8.13 -9.84
N ALA A 190 11.27 8.36 -9.87
CA ALA A 190 10.51 8.84 -8.72
C ALA A 190 9.94 7.69 -7.88
N ASP A 191 9.42 6.65 -8.53
CA ASP A 191 8.76 5.53 -7.84
C ASP A 191 9.67 4.30 -7.66
N HIS A 192 10.96 4.43 -8.00
CA HIS A 192 11.97 3.38 -7.88
C HIS A 192 11.60 2.04 -8.53
N LEU A 193 10.76 2.05 -9.57
CA LEU A 193 10.26 0.85 -10.23
C LEU A 193 11.19 0.41 -11.37
N PRO A 194 11.95 -0.71 -11.23
CA PRO A 194 12.92 -1.11 -12.24
C PRO A 194 12.24 -1.48 -13.58
N LEU A 195 12.93 -1.23 -14.71
CA LEU A 195 12.36 -1.39 -16.05
C LEU A 195 11.80 -2.80 -16.34
N TYR A 196 12.42 -3.86 -15.81
CA TYR A 196 11.91 -5.23 -16.00
C TYR A 196 10.54 -5.42 -15.31
N ARG A 197 10.34 -4.77 -14.16
CA ARG A 197 9.09 -4.83 -13.41
C ARG A 197 8.01 -3.98 -14.08
N GLN A 198 8.38 -2.83 -14.64
CA GLN A 198 7.49 -2.03 -15.50
C GLN A 198 7.00 -2.84 -16.70
N ALA A 199 7.91 -3.52 -17.42
CA ALA A 199 7.55 -4.40 -18.54
C ALA A 199 6.56 -5.50 -18.12
N GLN A 200 6.76 -6.14 -16.97
CA GLN A 200 5.82 -7.13 -16.43
C GLN A 200 4.45 -6.53 -16.08
N ILE A 201 4.40 -5.30 -15.54
CA ILE A 201 3.14 -4.61 -15.25
C ILE A 201 2.39 -4.31 -16.55
N TYR A 202 3.09 -3.85 -17.59
CA TYR A 202 2.50 -3.57 -18.90
C TYR A 202 2.00 -4.87 -19.57
N ALA A 203 2.73 -5.97 -19.41
CA ALA A 203 2.32 -7.28 -19.91
C ALA A 203 1.01 -7.80 -19.29
N ARG A 204 0.72 -7.46 -18.01
CA ARG A 204 -0.58 -7.78 -17.38
C ARG A 204 -1.76 -7.09 -18.06
N GLN A 205 -1.51 -5.99 -18.77
CA GLN A 205 -2.50 -5.26 -19.57
C GLN A 205 -2.43 -5.64 -21.06
N GLY A 206 -1.71 -6.71 -21.42
CA GLY A 206 -1.57 -7.18 -22.80
C GLY A 206 -0.53 -6.41 -23.62
N VAL A 207 0.21 -5.47 -23.02
CA VAL A 207 1.26 -4.69 -23.70
C VAL A 207 2.61 -5.37 -23.49
N GLN A 208 3.05 -6.14 -24.49
CA GLN A 208 4.34 -6.83 -24.47
C GLN A 208 5.46 -5.89 -24.90
N LEU A 209 6.31 -5.49 -23.95
CA LEU A 209 7.46 -4.61 -24.18
C LEU A 209 8.70 -5.21 -23.55
N ASP A 210 9.79 -5.25 -24.30
CA ASP A 210 11.07 -5.71 -23.78
C ASP A 210 11.72 -4.65 -22.89
N ARG A 211 12.49 -5.12 -21.91
CA ARG A 211 13.30 -4.24 -21.05
C ARG A 211 14.25 -3.35 -21.86
N SER A 212 14.82 -3.89 -22.95
CA SER A 212 15.72 -3.17 -23.85
C SER A 212 15.00 -2.01 -24.56
N THR A 213 13.75 -2.21 -24.98
CA THR A 213 12.91 -1.17 -25.58
C THR A 213 12.66 -0.03 -24.60
N LEU A 214 12.31 -0.34 -23.35
CA LEU A 214 12.14 0.68 -22.31
C LEU A 214 13.45 1.41 -22.02
N ALA A 215 14.58 0.70 -22.01
CA ALA A 215 15.90 1.30 -21.80
C ALA A 215 16.30 2.26 -22.94
N ASP A 216 16.02 1.91 -24.20
CA ASP A 216 16.24 2.79 -25.35
C ASP A 216 15.42 4.08 -25.22
N TRP A 217 14.15 3.99 -24.82
CA TRP A 217 13.31 5.18 -24.61
C TRP A 217 13.85 6.10 -23.53
N VAL A 218 14.29 5.53 -22.39
CA VAL A 218 14.92 6.30 -21.32
C VAL A 218 16.20 6.97 -21.81
N GLY A 219 17.03 6.26 -22.58
CA GLY A 219 18.26 6.80 -23.13
C GLY A 219 18.02 8.00 -24.05
N ARG A 220 17.04 7.89 -24.96
CA ARG A 220 16.69 8.96 -25.91
C ARG A 220 16.00 10.16 -25.27
N ALA A 221 15.33 9.97 -24.14
CA ALA A 221 14.68 11.07 -23.43
C ALA A 221 15.64 11.89 -22.57
N ALA A 222 16.82 11.35 -22.25
CA ALA A 222 17.81 11.96 -21.38
C ALA A 222 18.91 12.74 -22.14
N TRP A 223 18.85 12.80 -23.47
CA TRP A 223 19.84 13.43 -24.34
C TRP A 223 19.22 14.34 -25.39
#